data_AF-A0A0P8YG80-F1
#
_entry.id   AF-A0A0P8YG80-F1
#
_cell.length_a   1.000
_cell.length_b   1.000
_cell.length_c   1.000
_cell.angle_alpha   90.00
_cell.angle_beta   90.00
_cell.angle_gamma   90.00
#
_symmetry.space_group_name_H-M   'P 1'
#
loop_
_entity.id
_entity.type
_entity.pdbx_description
1 polymer ?
#
loop_
_entity_poly.entity_id
_entity_poly.type
_entity_poly.pdbx_seq_one_letter_code
_entity_poly.pdbx_strand_id
1 'polypeptide(L)'
;MVNNLISDIIPLKVGRKWVYKPQSTLMSLLGGDVTMEITERNNNIYLLRLSVNNLKTTVIIKSNVDLSVIALGKGHEGSLNDMAEFQEVQNGEILKGPVVTGTEWSNNFGTFKIVNSDYTFKNGTRVIPDCILLHLKDLSNQDNSFCIKRGVGIIHASLYIDNIGRVNIGLKSFN
;
A
#
# COMPACT_ATOMS: atom_id res chain seq x y z
N MET A 1 -20.44 -13.82 11.10
CA MET A 1 -19.57 -12.70 10.65
C MET A 1 -18.20 -13.28 10.37
N VAL A 2 -17.71 -13.19 9.14
CA VAL A 2 -16.34 -13.60 8.82
C VAL A 2 -15.42 -12.49 9.32
N ASN A 3 -14.63 -12.77 10.35
CA ASN A 3 -13.56 -11.87 10.80
C ASN A 3 -12.48 -11.86 9.71
N ASN A 4 -12.59 -10.96 8.74
CA ASN A 4 -11.52 -10.72 7.78
C ASN A 4 -10.42 -9.94 8.49
N LEU A 5 -9.43 -10.65 9.04
CA LEU A 5 -8.24 -10.01 9.59
C LEU A 5 -7.51 -9.31 8.44
N ILE A 6 -6.92 -8.15 8.73
CA ILE A 6 -6.14 -7.39 7.75
C ILE A 6 -5.01 -8.24 7.14
N SER A 7 -4.44 -9.15 7.92
CA SER A 7 -3.42 -10.10 7.48
C SER A 7 -3.89 -11.06 6.39
N ASP A 8 -5.21 -11.31 6.27
CA ASP A 8 -5.79 -12.15 5.22
C ASP A 8 -5.99 -11.35 3.92
N ILE A 9 -6.05 -10.02 4.03
CA ILE A 9 -6.23 -9.13 2.89
C ILE A 9 -4.87 -8.78 2.28
N ILE A 10 -3.92 -8.36 3.11
CA ILE A 10 -2.54 -8.05 2.73
C ILE A 10 -1.63 -9.02 3.50
N PRO A 11 -1.07 -10.05 2.85
CA PRO A 11 -0.26 -11.04 3.53
C PRO A 11 1.06 -10.46 4.06
N LEU A 12 1.22 -10.38 5.39
CA LEU A 12 2.43 -9.83 6.03
C LEU A 12 3.29 -10.96 6.61
N LYS A 13 4.30 -11.39 5.84
CA LYS A 13 5.30 -12.39 6.26
C LYS A 13 6.67 -11.92 5.80
N VAL A 14 7.71 -12.15 6.61
CA VAL A 14 9.10 -11.92 6.19
C VAL A 14 9.42 -12.68 4.90
N GLY A 15 10.06 -12.00 3.96
CA GLY A 15 10.34 -12.47 2.59
C GLY A 15 9.19 -12.24 1.61
N ARG A 16 8.03 -11.74 2.06
CA ARG A 16 6.93 -11.41 1.17
C ARG A 16 7.26 -10.19 0.34
N LYS A 17 7.06 -10.29 -0.97
CA LYS A 17 7.51 -9.32 -1.96
C LYS A 17 6.44 -9.03 -3.02
N TRP A 18 6.23 -7.74 -3.27
CA TRP A 18 5.45 -7.23 -4.37
C TRP A 18 6.34 -6.43 -5.32
N VAL A 19 6.16 -6.62 -6.61
CA VAL A 19 6.81 -5.80 -7.63
C VAL A 19 5.73 -5.15 -8.47
N TYR A 20 5.75 -3.82 -8.53
CA TYR A 20 4.80 -3.00 -9.27
C TYR A 20 5.48 -2.36 -10.46
N LYS A 21 4.78 -2.35 -11.60
CA LYS A 21 5.24 -1.71 -12.83
C LYS A 21 4.33 -0.53 -13.17
N PRO A 22 4.88 0.64 -13.55
CA PRO A 22 4.11 1.70 -14.18
C PRO A 22 3.41 1.21 -15.46
N GLN A 23 2.13 1.51 -15.63
CA GLN A 23 1.36 1.01 -16.79
C GLN A 23 1.45 1.92 -18.02
N SER A 24 2.02 3.12 -17.88
CA SER A 24 2.35 4.00 -19.01
C SER A 24 3.72 3.64 -19.59
N THR A 25 3.82 3.56 -20.92
CA THR A 25 5.09 3.33 -21.64
C THR A 25 6.10 4.43 -21.35
N LEU A 26 5.68 5.70 -21.33
CA LEU A 26 6.56 6.83 -21.04
C LEU A 26 7.14 6.75 -19.63
N MET A 27 6.33 6.35 -18.65
CA MET A 27 6.80 6.23 -17.26
C MET A 27 7.51 4.91 -16.97
N SER A 28 7.28 3.85 -17.75
CA SER A 28 8.11 2.64 -17.70
C SER A 28 9.54 2.90 -18.20
N LEU A 29 9.73 3.89 -19.08
CA LEU A 29 11.05 4.26 -19.60
C LEU A 29 11.79 5.21 -18.65
N LEU A 30 11.06 5.99 -17.85
CA LEU A 30 11.60 6.97 -16.92
C LEU A 30 11.70 6.44 -15.47
N GLY A 31 10.90 5.44 -15.12
CA GLY A 31 10.78 4.88 -13.78
C GLY A 31 10.97 3.37 -13.77
N GLY A 32 11.76 2.87 -12.82
CA GLY A 32 11.93 1.44 -12.61
C GLY A 32 10.70 0.80 -11.95
N ASP A 33 10.73 -0.52 -11.86
CA ASP A 33 9.73 -1.25 -11.07
C ASP A 33 9.86 -0.87 -9.59
N VAL A 34 8.73 -0.65 -8.93
CA VAL A 34 8.65 -0.43 -7.49
C VAL A 34 8.61 -1.78 -6.80
N THR A 35 9.62 -2.07 -6.00
CA THR A 35 9.65 -3.26 -5.15
C THR A 35 9.24 -2.90 -3.73
N MET A 36 8.37 -3.72 -3.15
CA MET A 36 7.97 -3.68 -1.76
C MET A 36 8.25 -5.03 -1.12
N GLU A 37 8.96 -5.08 0.00
CA GLU A 37 9.34 -6.33 0.66
C GLU A 37 9.27 -6.24 2.18
N ILE A 38 8.65 -7.23 2.82
CA ILE A 38 8.69 -7.36 4.28
C ILE A 38 9.99 -8.06 4.66
N THR A 39 10.86 -7.36 5.39
CA THR A 39 12.21 -7.83 5.71
C THR A 39 12.40 -8.21 7.17
N GLU A 40 11.66 -7.56 8.07
CA GLU A 40 11.70 -7.87 9.51
C GLU A 40 10.29 -7.91 10.08
N ARG A 41 10.14 -8.63 11.19
CA ARG A 41 8.91 -8.72 11.96
C ARG A 41 9.22 -8.81 13.45
N ASN A 42 8.51 -8.01 14.25
CA ASN A 42 8.42 -8.17 15.69
C ASN A 42 6.95 -8.11 16.10
N ASN A 43 6.38 -9.25 16.53
CA ASN A 43 4.96 -9.41 16.80
C ASN A 43 4.06 -9.00 15.62
N ASN A 44 3.33 -7.90 15.77
CA ASN A 44 2.43 -7.33 14.75
C ASN A 44 3.01 -6.09 14.06
N ILE A 45 4.30 -5.82 14.26
CA ILE A 45 5.05 -4.73 13.65
C ILE A 45 5.99 -5.34 12.60
N TYR A 46 6.06 -4.71 11.43
CA TYR A 46 6.78 -5.19 10.28
C TYR A 46 7.60 -4.07 9.66
N LEU A 47 8.81 -4.40 9.20
CA LEU A 47 9.62 -3.49 8.40
C LEU A 47 9.40 -3.79 6.92
N LEU A 48 8.85 -2.81 6.24
CA LEU A 48 8.61 -2.81 4.81
C LEU A 48 9.70 -1.99 4.12
N ARG A 49 10.47 -2.61 3.22
CA ARG A 49 11.43 -1.92 2.36
C ARG A 49 10.77 -1.61 1.03
N LEU A 50 10.89 -0.36 0.59
CA LEU A 50 10.47 0.08 -0.73
C LEU A 50 11.70 0.48 -1.54
N SER A 51 11.79 0.04 -2.78
CA SER A 51 12.86 0.44 -3.68
C SER A 51 12.38 0.67 -5.10
N VAL A 52 12.93 1.70 -5.74
CA VAL A 52 12.69 2.06 -7.14
C VAL A 52 13.99 2.59 -7.70
N ASN A 53 14.57 1.93 -8.71
CA ASN A 53 15.90 2.29 -9.22
C ASN A 53 16.93 2.36 -8.07
N ASN A 54 17.56 3.52 -7.88
CA ASN A 54 18.53 3.78 -6.82
C ASN A 54 17.89 4.36 -5.54
N LEU A 55 16.59 4.63 -5.55
CA LEU A 55 15.87 5.12 -4.37
C LEU A 55 15.47 3.94 -3.50
N LYS A 56 15.78 4.05 -2.22
CA LYS A 56 15.40 3.08 -1.20
C LYS A 56 14.84 3.80 0.00
N THR A 57 13.75 3.29 0.55
CA THR A 57 13.18 3.78 1.80
C THR A 57 12.60 2.62 2.61
N THR A 58 12.35 2.88 3.88
CA THR A 58 11.77 1.94 4.82
C THR A 58 10.51 2.53 5.44
N VAL A 59 9.55 1.67 5.72
CA VAL A 59 8.29 2.02 6.40
C VAL A 59 8.06 0.97 7.47
N ILE A 60 7.71 1.41 8.67
CA ILE A 60 7.27 0.51 9.72
C ILE A 60 5.74 0.49 9.69
N ILE A 61 5.20 -0.71 9.48
CA ILE A 61 3.75 -0.94 9.50
C ILE A 61 3.36 -1.81 10.68
N LYS A 62 2.17 -1.56 11.23
CA LYS A 62 1.54 -2.34 12.28
C LYS A 62 0.25 -2.94 11.75
N SER A 63 0.02 -4.22 11.99
CA SER A 63 -1.20 -4.92 11.59
C SER A 63 -1.89 -5.55 12.80
N ASN A 64 -2.92 -4.88 13.30
CA ASN A 64 -3.76 -5.38 14.38
C ASN A 64 -5.20 -5.57 13.86
N VAL A 65 -6.16 -4.82 14.39
CA VAL A 65 -7.48 -4.65 13.77
C VAL A 65 -7.37 -3.89 12.46
N ASP A 66 -6.52 -2.87 12.42
CA ASP A 66 -6.25 -2.03 11.26
C ASP A 66 -4.86 -2.31 10.67
N LEU A 67 -4.63 -1.88 9.43
CA LEU A 67 -3.28 -1.69 8.88
C LEU A 67 -2.88 -0.23 9.05
N SER A 68 -1.78 0.03 9.73
CA SER A 68 -1.27 1.39 9.94
C SER A 68 0.20 1.50 9.58
N VAL A 69 0.56 2.63 8.98
CA VAL A 69 1.94 3.13 8.97
C VAL A 69 2.20 3.79 10.32
N ILE A 70 3.25 3.37 11.03
CA ILE A 70 3.59 3.94 12.35
C ILE A 70 4.91 4.69 12.33
N ALA A 71 5.75 4.47 11.32
CA ALA A 71 6.96 5.26 11.13
C ALA A 71 7.46 5.21 9.68
N LEU A 72 8.17 6.26 9.26
CA LEU A 72 8.82 6.39 7.95
C LEU A 72 10.34 6.53 8.15
N GLY A 73 11.14 5.83 7.34
CA GLY A 73 12.59 5.91 7.41
C GLY A 73 13.13 7.26 6.92
N LYS A 74 14.15 7.79 7.59
CA LYS A 74 14.82 9.07 7.25
C LYS A 74 15.84 8.94 6.11
N GLY A 75 15.58 8.09 5.10
CA GLY A 75 16.42 7.94 3.91
C GLY A 75 17.49 6.84 3.95
N HIS A 76 17.45 5.93 4.93
CA HIS A 76 18.38 4.80 5.04
C HIS A 76 17.62 3.47 5.20
N GLU A 77 18.30 2.34 4.96
CA GLU A 77 17.78 1.00 5.24
C GLU A 77 17.84 0.70 6.74
N GLY A 78 16.89 1.25 7.50
CA GLY A 78 16.81 1.00 8.93
C GLY A 78 16.40 -0.42 9.31
N SER A 79 16.41 -0.69 10.62
CA SER A 79 16.02 -1.95 11.25
C SER A 79 15.01 -1.69 12.37
N LEU A 80 14.16 -2.66 12.70
CA LEU A 80 13.23 -2.53 13.84
C LEU A 80 13.97 -2.40 15.19
N ASN A 81 15.24 -2.75 15.25
CA ASN A 81 16.08 -2.60 16.44
C ASN A 81 16.65 -1.18 16.61
N ASP A 82 16.58 -0.32 15.58
CA ASP A 82 17.08 1.05 15.64
C ASP A 82 15.99 2.05 15.21
N MET A 83 15.12 2.37 16.16
CA MET A 83 14.01 3.30 15.93
C MET A 83 14.46 4.76 15.74
N ALA A 84 15.71 5.12 16.07
CA ALA A 84 16.20 6.50 15.91
C ALA A 84 16.24 6.95 14.44
N GLU A 85 16.40 5.99 13.53
CA GLU A 85 16.42 6.20 12.09
C GLU A 85 15.03 6.49 11.48
N PHE A 86 13.99 6.40 12.29
CA PHE A 86 12.61 6.57 11.85
C PHE A 86 11.99 7.87 12.38
N GLN A 87 11.08 8.41 11.60
CA GLN A 87 10.16 9.46 12.01
C GLN A 87 8.81 8.81 12.28
N GLU A 88 8.31 8.97 13.51
CA GLU A 88 7.00 8.44 13.89
C GLU A 88 5.86 9.11 13.11
N VAL A 89 4.86 8.31 12.78
CA VAL A 89 3.61 8.74 12.17
C VAL A 89 2.49 8.50 13.16
N GLN A 90 1.90 9.59 13.64
CA GLN A 90 0.66 9.54 14.42
C GLN A 90 -0.51 9.32 13.46
N ASN A 91 -1.53 8.54 13.86
CA ASN A 91 -2.74 8.26 13.06
C ASN A 91 -2.40 7.90 11.60
N GLY A 92 -1.80 6.74 11.38
CA GLY A 92 -1.35 6.31 10.05
C GLY A 92 -2.15 5.16 9.46
N GLU A 93 -3.42 4.99 9.85
CA GLU A 93 -4.29 3.91 9.36
C GLU A 93 -4.50 4.00 7.84
N ILE A 94 -4.02 3.01 7.10
CA ILE A 94 -4.16 2.94 5.64
C ILE A 94 -5.22 1.92 5.19
N LEU A 95 -5.68 1.03 6.08
CA LEU A 95 -6.83 0.16 5.85
C LEU A 95 -7.50 -0.19 7.18
N LYS A 96 -8.80 0.13 7.31
CA LYS A 96 -9.61 -0.19 8.49
C LYS A 96 -10.14 -1.62 8.48
N GLY A 97 -10.12 -2.26 9.64
CA GLY A 97 -10.85 -3.51 9.91
C GLY A 97 -12.08 -3.24 10.81
N PRO A 98 -13.24 -3.88 10.55
CA PRO A 98 -13.55 -4.73 9.41
C PRO A 98 -13.67 -3.92 8.10
N VAL A 99 -13.36 -4.56 6.97
CA VAL A 99 -13.51 -3.95 5.64
C VAL A 99 -14.98 -3.94 5.23
N VAL A 100 -15.62 -2.78 5.35
CA VAL A 100 -17.04 -2.57 5.03
C VAL A 100 -17.17 -1.43 4.03
N THR A 101 -17.96 -1.64 2.98
CA THR A 101 -18.30 -0.61 1.98
C THR A 101 -18.91 0.62 2.67
N GLY A 102 -18.44 1.81 2.28
CA GLY A 102 -18.87 3.09 2.84
C GLY A 102 -18.06 3.56 4.06
N THR A 103 -17.19 2.72 4.63
CA THR A 103 -16.30 3.13 5.72
C THR A 103 -15.36 4.24 5.25
N GLU A 104 -15.28 5.32 6.03
CA GLU A 104 -14.51 6.51 5.71
C GLU A 104 -13.76 6.98 6.97
N TRP A 105 -12.50 7.40 6.82
CA TRP A 105 -11.70 7.95 7.92
C TRP A 105 -10.66 8.94 7.39
N SER A 106 -10.26 9.89 8.23
CA SER A 106 -9.24 10.88 7.89
C SER A 106 -8.05 10.75 8.83
N ASN A 107 -6.86 11.01 8.29
CA ASN A 107 -5.62 10.94 9.04
C ASN A 107 -4.52 11.82 8.41
N ASN A 108 -3.26 11.63 8.82
CA ASN A 108 -2.13 12.44 8.37
C ASN A 108 -1.74 12.24 6.89
N PHE A 109 -2.42 11.36 6.15
CA PHE A 109 -2.24 11.19 4.71
C PHE A 109 -3.41 11.75 3.89
N GLY A 110 -4.56 12.02 4.52
CA GLY A 110 -5.77 12.49 3.86
C GLY A 110 -7.03 11.74 4.31
N THR A 111 -8.04 11.71 3.46
CA THR A 111 -9.32 11.01 3.71
C THR A 111 -9.41 9.74 2.89
N PHE A 112 -9.49 8.60 3.57
CA PHE A 112 -9.66 7.29 2.98
C PHE A 112 -11.13 6.88 2.97
N LYS A 113 -11.54 6.12 1.94
CA LYS A 113 -12.87 5.54 1.82
C LYS A 113 -12.85 4.17 1.16
N ILE A 114 -13.45 3.18 1.81
CA ILE A 114 -13.73 1.88 1.19
C ILE A 114 -14.97 2.06 0.30
N VAL A 115 -14.75 2.26 -1.00
CA VAL A 115 -15.81 2.51 -1.97
C VAL A 115 -16.63 1.26 -2.24
N ASN A 116 -15.97 0.10 -2.32
CA ASN A 116 -16.63 -1.19 -2.54
C ASN A 116 -15.72 -2.32 -2.02
N SER A 117 -16.24 -3.18 -1.14
CA SER A 117 -15.52 -4.32 -0.56
C SER A 117 -15.48 -5.56 -1.46
N ASP A 118 -16.29 -5.60 -2.52
CA ASP A 118 -16.50 -6.73 -3.43
C ASP A 118 -16.45 -6.28 -4.89
N TYR A 119 -15.56 -5.32 -5.16
CA TYR A 119 -15.31 -4.74 -6.47
C TYR A 119 -14.72 -5.78 -7.44
N THR A 120 -15.13 -5.70 -8.71
CA THR A 120 -14.50 -6.47 -9.79
C THR A 120 -13.60 -5.55 -10.60
N PHE A 121 -12.29 -5.76 -10.49
CA PHE A 121 -11.30 -5.00 -11.26
C PHE A 121 -11.24 -5.49 -12.69
N LYS A 122 -11.29 -4.56 -13.64
CA LYS A 122 -11.14 -4.82 -15.07
C LYS A 122 -9.97 -4.01 -15.62
N ASN A 123 -9.04 -4.67 -16.28
CA ASN A 123 -7.94 -4.02 -17.00
C ASN A 123 -7.74 -4.71 -18.36
N GLY A 124 -8.19 -4.04 -19.42
CA GLY A 124 -8.31 -4.66 -20.74
C GLY A 124 -9.22 -5.90 -20.68
N THR A 125 -8.70 -7.04 -21.12
CA THR A 125 -9.41 -8.33 -21.09
C THR A 125 -9.34 -9.05 -19.75
N ARG A 126 -8.49 -8.59 -18.82
CA ARG A 126 -8.31 -9.23 -17.51
C ARG A 126 -9.41 -8.78 -16.56
N VAL A 127 -10.13 -9.73 -15.99
CA VAL A 127 -11.18 -9.51 -14.98
C VAL A 127 -10.75 -10.21 -13.69
N ILE A 128 -10.69 -9.46 -12.60
CA ILE A 128 -10.29 -9.96 -11.28
C ILE A 128 -11.42 -9.64 -10.28
N PRO A 129 -12.21 -10.64 -9.85
CA PRO A 129 -13.28 -10.43 -8.89
C PRO A 129 -12.76 -10.30 -7.46
N ASP A 130 -13.67 -10.02 -6.53
CA ASP A 130 -13.48 -9.96 -5.07
C ASP A 130 -12.30 -9.08 -4.62
N CYS A 131 -12.22 -7.90 -5.19
CA CYS A 131 -11.28 -6.86 -4.80
C CYS A 131 -11.93 -5.83 -3.88
N ILE A 132 -11.13 -5.13 -3.11
CA ILE A 132 -11.52 -3.96 -2.35
C ILE A 132 -11.08 -2.74 -3.16
N LEU A 133 -12.01 -1.83 -3.43
CA LEU A 133 -11.71 -0.52 -4.00
C LEU A 133 -11.63 0.49 -2.85
N LEU A 134 -10.41 0.98 -2.61
CA LEU A 134 -10.10 1.99 -1.61
C LEU A 134 -9.73 3.29 -2.32
N HIS A 135 -10.35 4.40 -1.93
CA HIS A 135 -9.97 5.74 -2.37
C HIS A 135 -9.24 6.48 -1.26
N LEU A 136 -8.32 7.35 -1.65
CA LEU A 136 -7.65 8.31 -0.79
C LEU A 136 -7.72 9.67 -1.46
N LYS A 137 -8.40 10.64 -0.84
CA LYS A 137 -8.21 12.04 -1.18
C LYS A 137 -7.08 12.58 -0.31
N ASP A 138 -5.93 12.84 -0.90
CA ASP A 138 -4.75 13.27 -0.15
C ASP A 138 -4.87 14.71 0.40
N LEU A 139 -3.88 15.13 1.17
CA LEU A 139 -3.84 16.48 1.78
C LEU A 139 -3.78 17.61 0.73
N SER A 140 -3.33 17.32 -0.49
CA SER A 140 -3.33 18.23 -1.64
C SER A 140 -4.65 18.18 -2.42
N ASN A 141 -5.67 17.52 -1.87
CA ASN A 141 -6.99 17.29 -2.47
C ASN A 141 -6.99 16.46 -3.76
N GLN A 142 -5.94 15.69 -4.03
CA GLN A 142 -5.89 14.81 -5.19
C GLN A 142 -6.51 13.46 -4.86
N ASP A 143 -7.35 12.97 -5.79
CA ASP A 143 -7.98 11.66 -5.65
C ASP A 143 -7.02 10.55 -6.09
N ASN A 144 -6.77 9.59 -5.21
CA ASN A 144 -5.97 8.41 -5.43
C ASN A 144 -6.86 7.17 -5.24
N SER A 145 -6.60 6.09 -5.98
CA SER A 145 -7.38 4.86 -5.85
C SER A 145 -6.48 3.63 -5.81
N PHE A 146 -6.89 2.65 -5.01
CA PHE A 146 -6.19 1.40 -4.81
C PHE A 146 -7.18 0.26 -4.97
N CYS A 147 -6.80 -0.73 -5.79
CA CYS A 147 -7.52 -1.97 -5.92
C CYS A 147 -6.73 -3.07 -5.21
N ILE A 148 -7.34 -3.68 -4.20
CA ILE A 148 -6.68 -4.63 -3.30
C ILE A 148 -7.36 -6.00 -3.45
N LYS A 149 -6.61 -7.03 -3.85
CA LYS A 149 -7.10 -8.40 -3.90
C LYS A 149 -6.77 -9.10 -2.59
N ARG A 150 -7.79 -9.70 -1.94
CA ARG A 150 -7.60 -10.50 -0.71
C ARG A 150 -6.59 -11.63 -0.94
N GLY A 151 -5.71 -11.89 0.03
CA GLY A 151 -4.64 -12.87 -0.07
C GLY A 151 -3.47 -12.48 -0.97
N VAL A 152 -3.49 -11.28 -1.56
CA VAL A 152 -2.42 -10.76 -2.42
C VAL A 152 -1.99 -9.38 -1.96
N GLY A 153 -2.92 -8.45 -1.79
CA GLY A 153 -2.65 -7.03 -1.50
C GLY A 153 -3.00 -6.13 -2.70
N ILE A 154 -2.37 -4.96 -2.80
CA ILE A 154 -2.63 -4.02 -3.90
C ILE A 154 -2.26 -4.70 -5.22
N ILE A 155 -3.21 -4.75 -6.16
CA ILE A 155 -3.01 -5.28 -7.52
C ILE A 155 -2.94 -4.15 -8.57
N HIS A 156 -3.49 -2.99 -8.24
CA HIS A 156 -3.48 -1.79 -9.06
C HIS A 156 -3.62 -0.54 -8.18
N ALA A 157 -2.92 0.54 -8.51
CA ALA A 157 -3.16 1.84 -7.93
C ALA A 157 -3.10 2.95 -8.99
N SER A 158 -3.98 3.93 -8.86
CA SER A 158 -3.95 5.19 -9.61
C SER A 158 -3.62 6.32 -8.65
N LEU A 159 -2.45 6.92 -8.83
CA LEU A 159 -1.86 7.89 -7.91
C LEU A 159 -1.67 9.23 -8.62
N TYR A 160 -1.84 10.34 -7.92
CA TYR A 160 -1.32 11.63 -8.37
C TYR A 160 0.06 11.83 -7.74
N ILE A 161 1.05 12.20 -8.56
CA ILE A 161 2.39 12.55 -8.09
C ILE A 161 2.69 13.96 -8.57
N ASP A 162 3.03 14.84 -7.62
CA ASP A 162 3.37 16.23 -7.93
C ASP A 162 4.45 16.32 -9.00
N ASN A 163 4.28 17.26 -9.94
CA ASN A 163 5.16 17.49 -11.11
C ASN A 163 5.24 16.34 -12.13
N ILE A 164 4.56 15.20 -11.90
CA ILE A 164 4.46 14.08 -12.86
C ILE A 164 3.03 13.95 -13.39
N GLY A 165 2.03 14.15 -12.52
CA GLY A 165 0.61 13.96 -12.81
C GLY A 165 0.11 12.57 -12.44
N ARG A 166 -0.90 12.08 -13.18
CA ARG A 166 -1.59 10.81 -12.88
C ARG A 166 -0.73 9.61 -13.29
N VAL A 167 -0.46 8.74 -12.34
CA VAL A 167 0.34 7.53 -12.49
C VAL A 167 -0.46 6.28 -12.14
N ASN A 168 -0.54 5.34 -13.08
CA ASN A 168 -1.11 4.02 -12.83
C ASN A 168 0.02 3.00 -12.65
N ILE A 169 -0.01 2.26 -11.56
CA ILE A 169 0.89 1.14 -11.28
C ILE A 169 0.08 -0.16 -11.18
N GLY A 170 0.61 -1.24 -11.76
CA GLY A 170 0.01 -2.56 -11.70
C GLY A 170 0.97 -3.57 -11.09
N LEU A 171 0.43 -4.55 -10.37
CA LEU A 171 1.21 -5.66 -9.82
C LEU A 171 1.77 -6.52 -10.96
N LYS A 172 3.10 -6.58 -11.03
CA LYS A 172 3.87 -7.40 -11.98
C LYS A 172 4.12 -8.80 -11.40
N SER A 173 4.52 -8.89 -10.15
CA SER A 173 4.73 -10.17 -9.46
C SER A 173 4.50 -10.08 -7.95
N PHE A 174 4.15 -11.22 -7.36
CA PHE A 174 3.93 -11.42 -5.94
C PHE A 174 4.53 -12.77 -5.53
N ASN A 175 5.37 -12.77 -4.49
CA ASN A 175 6.01 -13.93 -3.85
C ASN A 175 5.79 -13.83 -2.36
#